data_AF-A0A833ASS7-F1
#
_entry.id   AF-A0A833ASS7-F1
#
_cell.length_a   1.000
_cell.length_b   1.000
_cell.length_c   1.000
_cell.angle_alpha   90.00
_cell.angle_beta   90.00
_cell.angle_gamma   90.00
#
_symmetry.space_group_name_H-M   'P 1'
#
loop_
_entity.id
_entity.type
_entity.pdbx_description
1 polymer ?
#
loop_
_entity_poly.entity_id
_entity_poly.type
_entity_poly.pdbx_seq_one_letter_code
_entity_poly.pdbx_strand_id
1 'polypeptide(L)'
;MENFYLGDLAAVEKGLKLKGLVRKQRNKKFRNPDSLAHAAHELSKLTGNIYQKVAGSRAIAPFLKIDGSNKSHSFNVLLDGIRKIIE
;
A
#
# COMPACT_ATOMS: atom_id res chain seq x y z
N MET A 1 6.58 5.14 5.11
CA MET A 1 5.10 5.00 5.09
C MET A 1 4.63 4.17 3.90
N GLU A 2 5.45 4.02 2.86
CA GLU A 2 5.14 3.32 1.61
C GLU A 2 4.76 1.83 1.80
N ASN A 3 5.05 1.26 2.96
CA ASN A 3 4.58 -0.05 3.40
C ASN A 3 3.04 -0.13 3.40
N PHE A 4 2.33 0.99 3.62
CA PHE A 4 0.86 1.04 3.59
C PHE A 4 0.33 0.72 2.20
N TYR A 5 1.00 1.24 1.16
CA TYR A 5 0.66 0.98 -0.24
C TYR A 5 1.05 -0.45 -0.64
N LEU A 6 2.19 -0.95 -0.17
CA LEU A 6 2.59 -2.35 -0.41
C LEU A 6 1.65 -3.37 0.24
N GLY A 7 0.92 -2.97 1.26
CA GLY A 7 -0.11 -3.80 1.89
C GLY A 7 -1.42 -3.92 1.09
N ASP A 8 -1.61 -3.08 0.07
CA ASP A 8 -2.76 -3.13 -0.83
C ASP A 8 -2.34 -2.81 -2.27
N LEU A 9 -1.78 -3.81 -2.94
CA LEU A 9 -1.36 -3.71 -4.34
C LEU A 9 -2.53 -3.53 -5.31
N ALA A 10 -3.77 -3.80 -4.90
CA ALA A 10 -4.94 -3.51 -5.71
C ALA A 10 -5.19 -2.00 -5.80
N ALA A 11 -5.04 -1.30 -4.67
CA ALA A 11 -5.08 0.16 -4.66
C ALA A 11 -3.96 0.76 -5.51
N VAL A 12 -2.73 0.20 -5.44
CA VAL A 12 -1.60 0.64 -6.27
C VAL A 12 -1.88 0.44 -7.75
N GLU A 13 -2.40 -0.74 -8.13
CA GLU A 13 -2.78 -1.06 -9.51
C GLU A 13 -3.80 -0.07 -10.05
N LYS A 14 -4.86 0.19 -9.28
CA LYS A 14 -5.95 1.08 -9.68
C LYS A 14 -5.51 2.55 -9.73
N GLY A 15 -4.78 3.01 -8.71
CA GLY A 15 -4.32 4.39 -8.61
C GLY A 15 -3.32 4.79 -9.68
N LEU A 16 -2.38 3.90 -10.01
CA LEU A 16 -1.36 4.16 -11.02
C LEU A 16 -1.75 3.67 -12.42
N LYS A 17 -2.98 3.13 -12.60
CA LYS A 17 -3.48 2.57 -13.86
C LYS A 17 -2.57 1.48 -14.43
N LEU A 18 -2.01 0.66 -13.54
CA LEU A 18 -1.17 -0.50 -13.88
C LEU A 18 -2.01 -1.77 -13.96
N LYS A 19 -1.39 -2.89 -14.34
CA LYS A 19 -2.05 -4.21 -14.38
C LYS A 19 -1.12 -5.28 -13.83
N GLY A 20 -1.68 -6.26 -13.11
CA GLY A 20 -0.97 -7.46 -12.65
C GLY A 20 -0.20 -7.32 -11.33
N LEU A 21 -0.29 -6.18 -10.64
CA LEU A 21 0.23 -5.97 -9.29
C LEU A 21 -0.59 -6.73 -8.23
N VAL A 22 -1.90 -6.84 -8.41
CA VAL A 22 -2.78 -7.60 -7.49
C VAL A 22 -2.29 -9.04 -7.31
N ARG A 23 -1.86 -9.68 -8.41
CA ARG A 23 -1.34 -11.06 -8.39
C ARG A 23 -0.08 -11.20 -7.53
N LYS A 24 0.72 -10.13 -7.43
CA LYS A 24 1.94 -10.09 -6.62
C LYS A 24 1.64 -9.97 -5.13
N GLN A 25 0.42 -9.62 -4.70
CA GLN A 25 0.06 -9.50 -3.27
C GLN A 25 0.34 -10.81 -2.50
N ARG A 26 0.25 -11.96 -3.18
CA ARG A 26 0.52 -13.28 -2.60
C ARG A 26 2.00 -13.57 -2.36
N ASN A 27 2.91 -12.73 -2.88
CA ASN A 27 4.36 -12.92 -2.71
C ASN A 27 4.77 -12.68 -1.24
N LYS A 28 5.74 -13.45 -0.77
CA LYS A 28 6.25 -13.38 0.62
C LYS A 28 6.58 -11.95 1.06
N LYS A 29 7.20 -11.15 0.19
CA LYS A 29 7.55 -9.74 0.45
C LYS A 29 6.33 -8.88 0.83
N PHE A 30 5.22 -9.03 0.12
CA PHE A 30 4.04 -8.15 0.26
C PHE A 30 2.96 -8.72 1.20
N ARG A 31 3.20 -9.91 1.79
CA ARG A 31 2.35 -10.45 2.87
C ARG A 31 2.57 -9.76 4.20
N ASN A 32 3.80 -9.29 4.45
CA ASN A 32 4.14 -8.50 5.63
C ASN A 32 4.96 -7.26 5.19
N PRO A 33 4.30 -6.27 4.57
CA PRO A 33 4.98 -5.11 4.01
C PRO A 33 5.75 -4.32 5.06
N ASP A 34 5.35 -4.32 6.33
CA ASP A 34 6.01 -3.57 7.42
C ASP A 34 7.41 -4.08 7.74
N SER A 35 7.69 -5.36 7.43
CA SER A 35 9.03 -5.94 7.61
C SER A 35 10.05 -5.52 6.53
N LEU A 36 9.62 -4.83 5.47
CA LEU A 36 10.52 -4.35 4.42
C LEU A 36 11.28 -3.09 4.86
N ALA A 37 12.60 -3.23 4.98
CA ALA A 37 13.52 -2.11 5.25
C ALA A 37 13.50 -1.02 4.16
N HIS A 38 13.16 -1.37 2.90
CA HIS A 38 13.20 -0.44 1.77
C HIS A 38 11.90 -0.44 0.95
N ALA A 39 10.76 -0.20 1.61
CA ALA A 39 9.46 -0.19 0.96
C ALA A 39 9.33 0.82 -0.21
N ALA A 40 9.92 2.02 -0.08
CA ALA A 40 9.88 3.04 -1.12
C ALA A 40 10.55 2.56 -2.43
N HIS A 41 11.73 1.97 -2.31
CA HIS A 41 12.48 1.42 -3.44
C HIS A 41 11.73 0.23 -4.03
N GLU A 42 11.24 -0.70 -3.20
CA GLU A 42 10.48 -1.85 -3.70
C GLU A 42 9.19 -1.41 -4.43
N LEU A 43 8.49 -0.38 -3.94
CA LEU A 43 7.30 0.18 -4.61
C LEU A 43 7.66 0.83 -5.95
N SER A 44 8.76 1.60 -6.01
CA SER A 44 9.28 2.15 -7.28
C SER A 44 9.60 1.04 -8.27
N LYS A 45 10.36 0.04 -7.84
CA LYS A 45 10.74 -1.10 -8.69
C LYS A 45 9.52 -1.91 -9.15
N LEU A 46 8.57 -2.15 -8.26
CA LEU A 46 7.33 -2.88 -8.52
C LEU A 46 6.47 -2.20 -9.57
N THR A 47 6.46 -0.86 -9.57
CA THR A 47 5.67 -0.03 -10.49
C THR A 47 6.46 0.38 -11.75
N GLY A 48 7.68 -0.13 -11.94
CA GLY A 48 8.52 0.25 -13.09
C GLY A 48 8.94 1.72 -13.06
N ASN A 49 9.19 2.27 -11.87
CA ASN A 49 9.52 3.68 -11.61
C ASN A 49 8.41 4.69 -11.97
N ILE A 50 7.19 4.21 -12.18
CA ILE A 50 6.00 5.07 -12.39
C ILE A 50 5.57 5.72 -11.08
N TYR A 51 5.78 5.05 -9.94
CA TYR A 51 5.47 5.61 -8.63
C TYR A 51 6.31 6.84 -8.32
N GLN A 52 5.64 7.94 -7.97
CA GLN A 52 6.23 9.17 -7.46
C GLN A 52 5.70 9.41 -6.05
N LYS A 53 6.57 9.78 -5.09
CA LYS A 53 6.18 9.87 -3.68
C LYS A 53 4.97 10.76 -3.43
N VAL A 54 4.88 11.92 -4.09
CA VAL A 54 3.76 12.84 -3.86
C VAL A 54 2.57 12.50 -4.76
N ALA A 55 2.78 12.53 -6.09
CA ALA A 55 1.71 12.31 -7.05
C ALA A 55 1.15 10.88 -7.00
N GLY A 56 2.02 9.87 -6.84
CA GLY A 56 1.63 8.47 -6.70
C GLY A 56 0.86 8.21 -5.42
N SER A 57 1.31 8.75 -4.28
CA SER A 57 0.56 8.65 -3.02
C SER A 57 -0.85 9.24 -3.14
N ARG A 58 -0.98 10.42 -3.76
CA ARG A 58 -2.28 11.06 -4.01
C ARG A 58 -3.17 10.23 -4.95
N ALA A 59 -2.59 9.58 -5.94
CA ALA A 59 -3.33 8.74 -6.88
C ALA A 59 -3.79 7.41 -6.25
N ILE A 60 -3.02 6.85 -5.33
CA ILE A 60 -3.29 5.56 -4.68
C ILE A 60 -4.25 5.71 -3.50
N ALA A 61 -4.10 6.78 -2.70
CA ALA A 61 -4.83 6.96 -1.44
C ALA A 61 -6.36 6.77 -1.54
N PRO A 62 -7.08 7.27 -2.55
CA PRO A 62 -8.54 7.09 -2.67
C PRO A 62 -8.99 5.64 -2.86
N PHE A 63 -8.07 4.75 -3.26
CA PHE A 63 -8.37 3.35 -3.53
C PHE A 63 -7.92 2.41 -2.41
N LEU A 64 -7.24 2.93 -1.38
CA LEU A 64 -6.81 2.13 -0.24
C LEU A 64 -8.03 1.59 0.51
N LYS A 65 -8.01 0.28 0.77
CA LYS A 65 -9.06 -0.35 1.57
C LYS A 65 -8.91 0.01 3.04
N ILE A 66 -9.91 0.70 3.57
CA ILE A 66 -10.01 1.08 4.99
C ILE A 66 -10.81 0.08 5.82
N ASP A 67 -11.18 -1.07 5.26
CA ASP A 67 -11.95 -2.14 5.93
C ASP A 67 -11.10 -3.03 6.85
N GLY A 68 -9.79 -2.79 6.93
CA GLY A 68 -8.83 -3.62 7.67
C GLY A 68 -8.26 -4.80 6.86
N SER A 69 -8.62 -4.95 5.58
CA SER A 69 -8.09 -6.02 4.72
C SER A 69 -6.66 -5.76 4.21
N ASN A 70 -6.16 -4.53 4.38
CA ASN A 70 -4.79 -4.13 4.06
C ASN A 70 -3.78 -5.01 4.82
N LYS A 71 -2.72 -5.46 4.15
CA LYS A 71 -1.69 -6.33 4.74
C LYS A 71 -0.66 -5.59 5.58
N SER A 72 -0.62 -4.26 5.55
CA SER A 72 0.19 -3.47 6.47
C SER A 72 -0.46 -3.41 7.85
N HIS A 73 0.20 -4.01 8.82
CA HIS A 73 -0.19 -3.97 10.21
C HIS A 73 -0.19 -2.53 10.73
N SER A 74 0.85 -1.76 10.44
CA SER A 74 0.98 -0.36 10.84
C SER A 74 -0.19 0.50 10.33
N PHE A 75 -0.63 0.25 9.09
CA PHE A 75 -1.79 0.95 8.52
C PHE A 75 -3.09 0.59 9.25
N ASN A 76 -3.29 -0.69 9.56
CA ASN A 76 -4.47 -1.12 10.32
C ASN A 76 -4.48 -0.56 11.75
N VAL A 77 -3.32 -0.46 12.41
CA VAL A 77 -3.17 0.18 13.72
C VAL A 77 -3.50 1.68 13.63
N LEU A 78 -3.07 2.37 12.57
CA LEU A 78 -3.44 3.77 12.33
C LEU A 78 -4.96 3.92 12.16
N LEU A 79 -5.59 3.06 11.35
CA LEU A 79 -7.04 3.09 11.15
C LEU A 79 -7.81 2.85 12.46
N ASP A 80 -7.37 1.87 13.26
CA ASP A 80 -7.95 1.57 14.56
C ASP A 80 -7.82 2.76 15.53
N GLY A 81 -6.65 3.40 15.58
CA GLY A 81 -6.42 4.60 16.38
C GLY A 81 -7.29 5.78 15.96
N ILE A 82 -7.47 6.01 14.65
CA ILE A 82 -8.35 7.07 14.15
C ILE A 82 -9.82 6.79 14.49
N ARG A 83 -10.30 5.54 14.33
CA ARG A 83 -11.69 5.16 14.66
C ARG A 83 -12.01 5.43 16.12
N LYS A 84 -11.11 5.05 17.04
CA LYS A 84 -11.25 5.30 18.48
C LYS A 84 -11.31 6.77 18.90
N ILE A 85 -10.87 7.71 18.05
CA ILE A 85 -10.95 9.15 18.32
C ILE A 85 -12.29 9.72 17.84
N ILE A 86 -12.90 9.09 16.84
CA ILE A 86 -14.13 9.55 16.19
C ILE A 86 -15.36 8.93 16.87
N GLU A 87 -15.22 7.75 17.47
CA GLU A 87 -16.21 7.09 18.35
C GLU A 87 -16.18 7.66 19.77
#